data_AF-A0A096GGC3-F1
#
_entry.id   AF-A0A096GGC3-F1
#
_cell.length_a   1.000
_cell.length_b   1.000
_cell.length_c   1.000
_cell.angle_alpha   90.00
_cell.angle_beta   90.00
_cell.angle_gamma   90.00
#
_symmetry.space_group_name_H-M   'P 1'
#
loop_
_entity.id
_entity.type
_entity.pdbx_description
1 polymer ?
#
loop_
_entity_poly.entity_id
_entity_poly.type
_entity_poly.pdbx_seq_one_letter_code
_entity_poly.pdbx_strand_id
1 'polypeptide(L)'
;MNAFDQAKPRRKVHKTVKSIDVELITIKNDPFPGQRACPEGKYAELFSKMKPGQCLSCEPDEVQPLGAAMRKWIASQDKADKLEVRTMSRFPGDSRGRVWLIAKEAKLRKVA
;
A
#
# COMPACT_ATOMS: atom_id res chain seq x y z
N MET A 1 -48.81 1.44 -14.18
CA MET A 1 -48.43 2.37 -13.09
C MET A 1 -47.72 1.58 -11.99
N ASN A 2 -46.61 2.13 -11.48
CA ASN A 2 -45.82 1.74 -10.28
C ASN A 2 -44.95 0.46 -10.39
N ALA A 3 -43.73 0.38 -9.85
CA ALA A 3 -43.04 1.21 -8.85
C ALA A 3 -41.52 1.26 -9.11
N PHE A 4 -40.90 2.45 -8.92
CA PHE A 4 -39.44 2.62 -8.89
C PHE A 4 -38.92 2.18 -7.50
N ASP A 5 -38.16 1.09 -7.48
CA ASP A 5 -37.45 0.59 -6.30
C ASP A 5 -36.21 1.49 -6.04
N GLN A 6 -36.34 2.46 -5.14
CA GLN A 6 -35.22 3.29 -4.70
C GLN A 6 -34.53 2.65 -3.49
N ALA A 7 -33.35 2.07 -3.73
CA ALA A 7 -32.47 1.58 -2.68
C ALA A 7 -32.03 2.72 -1.73
N LYS A 8 -32.39 2.62 -0.44
CA LYS A 8 -31.95 3.55 0.61
C LYS A 8 -30.42 3.52 0.77
N PRO A 9 -29.74 4.67 0.93
CA PRO A 9 -28.29 4.70 1.12
C PRO A 9 -27.90 4.01 2.43
N ARG A 10 -26.93 3.09 2.37
CA ARG A 10 -26.36 2.42 3.56
C ARG A 10 -25.72 3.45 4.48
N ARG A 11 -26.22 3.59 5.71
CA ARG A 11 -25.56 4.39 6.76
C ARG A 11 -24.14 3.83 6.97
N LYS A 12 -23.14 4.70 6.92
CA LYS A 12 -21.76 4.35 7.28
C LYS A 12 -21.71 4.06 8.78
N VAL A 13 -21.33 2.84 9.16
CA VAL A 13 -21.08 2.49 10.57
C VAL A 13 -19.78 3.17 10.97
N HIS A 14 -19.86 4.18 11.82
CA HIS A 14 -18.68 4.78 12.44
C HIS A 14 -18.09 3.77 13.43
N LYS A 15 -16.78 3.48 13.32
CA LYS A 15 -16.09 2.67 14.34
C LYS A 15 -16.24 3.38 15.68
N THR A 16 -16.67 2.64 16.70
CA THR A 16 -16.71 3.11 18.09
C THR A 16 -15.31 3.58 18.47
N VAL A 17 -15.18 4.86 18.82
CA VAL A 17 -13.92 5.44 19.29
C VAL A 17 -13.58 4.77 20.62
N LYS A 18 -12.37 4.21 20.74
CA LYS A 18 -11.85 3.75 22.03
C LYS A 18 -11.63 4.97 22.91
N SER A 19 -12.27 5.02 24.07
CA SER A 19 -11.98 6.03 25.08
C SER A 19 -10.56 5.83 25.61
N ILE A 20 -9.81 6.91 25.74
CA ILE A 20 -8.48 6.91 26.37
C ILE A 20 -8.68 7.16 27.86
N ASP A 21 -8.05 6.35 28.70
CA ASP A 21 -8.04 6.53 30.15
C ASP A 21 -7.03 7.63 30.52
N VAL A 22 -7.53 8.69 31.18
CA VAL A 22 -6.74 9.87 31.54
C VAL A 22 -5.75 9.55 32.67
N GLU A 23 -6.06 8.60 33.55
CA GLU A 23 -5.18 8.21 34.67
C GLU A 23 -3.90 7.51 34.20
N LEU A 24 -3.91 6.98 32.96
CA LEU A 24 -2.76 6.34 32.33
C LEU A 24 -1.90 7.29 31.48
N ILE A 25 -2.24 8.58 31.41
CA ILE A 25 -1.49 9.58 30.61
C ILE A 25 -0.51 10.33 31.54
N THR A 26 0.76 10.43 31.14
CA THR A 26 1.78 11.20 31.86
C THR A 26 2.52 12.14 30.91
N ILE A 27 2.70 13.39 31.32
CA ILE A 27 3.50 14.39 30.58
C ILE A 27 4.98 14.06 30.78
N LYS A 28 5.75 13.97 29.69
CA LYS A 28 7.21 13.75 29.70
C LYS A 28 7.93 14.81 28.88
N ASN A 29 9.20 15.08 29.23
CA ASN A 29 10.08 16.04 28.55
C ASN A 29 11.15 15.32 27.71
N ASP A 30 10.75 14.32 26.93
CA ASP A 30 11.67 13.57 26.09
C ASP A 30 12.05 14.39 24.84
N PRO A 31 13.34 14.42 24.41
CA PRO A 31 13.74 15.13 23.20
C PRO A 31 13.10 14.47 21.96
N PHE A 32 12.58 15.28 21.04
CA PHE A 32 12.02 14.76 19.79
C PHE A 32 13.12 14.17 18.91
N PRO A 33 13.05 12.89 18.51
CA PRO A 33 14.14 12.22 17.82
C PRO A 33 14.37 12.70 16.37
N GLY A 34 13.54 13.62 15.84
CA GLY A 34 13.68 14.18 14.49
C GLY A 34 13.41 13.19 13.34
N GLN A 35 13.35 11.89 13.64
CA GLN A 35 13.16 10.81 12.69
C GLN A 35 11.95 9.94 13.08
N ARG A 36 11.43 9.23 12.08
CA ARG A 36 10.37 8.25 12.31
C ARG A 36 10.96 7.01 12.96
N ALA A 37 10.22 6.40 13.87
CA ALA A 37 10.58 5.12 14.50
C ALA A 37 10.86 4.00 13.47
N CYS A 38 10.24 4.08 12.28
CA CYS A 38 10.57 3.22 11.15
C CYS A 38 10.89 4.10 9.93
N PRO A 39 12.17 4.43 9.69
CA PRO A 39 12.57 5.32 8.61
C PRO A 39 12.33 4.69 7.22
N GLU A 40 12.50 3.37 7.09
CA GLU A 40 12.31 2.63 5.84
C GLU A 40 10.82 2.35 5.51
N GLY A 41 9.94 2.50 6.49
CA GLY A 41 8.50 2.31 6.37
C GLY A 41 8.02 0.89 6.67
N LYS A 42 6.73 0.76 7.03
CA LYS A 42 6.07 -0.48 7.51
C LYS A 42 6.29 -1.72 6.63
N TYR A 43 6.47 -1.55 5.32
CA TYR A 43 6.54 -2.65 4.35
C TYR A 43 7.97 -2.95 3.87
N ALA A 44 8.99 -2.25 4.37
CA ALA A 44 10.37 -2.38 3.87
C ALA A 44 10.88 -3.82 3.92
N GLU A 45 10.66 -4.51 5.04
CA GLU A 45 11.07 -5.91 5.23
C GLU A 45 10.32 -6.88 4.30
N LEU A 46 9.06 -6.60 3.99
CA LEU A 46 8.29 -7.40 3.04
C LEU A 46 8.82 -7.20 1.61
N PHE A 47 9.09 -5.95 1.24
CA PHE A 47 9.57 -5.60 -0.10
C PHE A 47 11.00 -6.10 -0.35
N SER A 48 11.87 -6.11 0.66
CA SER A 48 13.24 -6.60 0.53
C SER A 48 13.32 -8.09 0.21
N LYS A 49 12.30 -8.87 0.61
CA LYS A 49 12.19 -10.31 0.33
C LYS A 49 11.67 -10.61 -1.08
N MET A 50 11.09 -9.63 -1.77
CA MET A 50 10.54 -9.83 -3.12
C MET A 50 11.62 -9.88 -4.18
N LYS A 51 11.47 -10.81 -5.11
CA LYS A 51 12.25 -10.87 -6.35
C LYS A 51 11.48 -10.22 -7.51
N PRO A 52 12.16 -9.63 -8.50
CA PRO A 52 11.52 -9.21 -9.74
C PRO A 52 10.76 -10.37 -10.39
N GLY A 53 9.59 -10.07 -10.96
CA GLY A 53 8.64 -11.04 -11.50
C GLY A 53 7.58 -11.52 -10.49
N GLN A 54 7.77 -11.28 -9.19
CA GLN A 54 6.79 -11.67 -8.17
C GLN A 54 5.71 -10.61 -7.95
N CYS A 55 4.62 -11.01 -7.30
CA CYS A 55 3.54 -10.13 -6.90
C CYS A 55 3.09 -10.36 -5.45
N LEU A 56 2.57 -9.30 -4.85
CA LEU A 56 1.79 -9.36 -3.61
C LEU A 56 0.30 -9.48 -3.96
N SER A 57 -0.41 -10.34 -3.24
CA SER A 57 -1.87 -10.42 -3.26
C SER A 57 -2.44 -9.69 -2.04
N CYS A 58 -3.37 -8.76 -2.25
CA CYS A 58 -3.98 -7.94 -1.19
C CYS A 58 -5.45 -7.67 -1.48
N GLU A 59 -6.16 -6.98 -0.59
CA GLU A 59 -7.52 -6.55 -0.92
C GLU A 59 -7.53 -5.51 -2.07
N PRO A 60 -8.58 -5.45 -2.90
CA PRO A 60 -8.65 -4.54 -4.04
C PRO A 60 -8.46 -3.05 -3.70
N ASP A 61 -8.89 -2.63 -2.52
CA ASP A 61 -8.79 -1.27 -1.98
C ASP A 61 -7.38 -0.94 -1.45
N GLU A 62 -6.62 -1.97 -1.07
CA GLU A 62 -5.24 -1.85 -0.59
C GLU A 62 -4.22 -1.73 -1.73
N VAL A 63 -4.59 -2.05 -2.97
CA VAL A 63 -3.66 -2.10 -4.12
C VAL A 63 -2.96 -0.77 -4.38
N GLN A 64 -3.71 0.33 -4.37
CA GLN A 64 -3.15 1.65 -4.65
C GLN A 64 -2.19 2.14 -3.55
N PRO A 65 -2.56 2.10 -2.25
CA PRO A 65 -1.62 2.49 -1.20
C PRO A 65 -0.40 1.57 -1.13
N LEU A 66 -0.57 0.25 -1.32
CA LEU A 66 0.56 -0.69 -1.32
C LEU A 66 1.50 -0.47 -2.51
N GLY A 67 0.94 -0.25 -3.71
CA GLY A 67 1.73 0.08 -4.91
C GLY A 67 2.48 1.41 -4.78
N ALA A 68 1.87 2.43 -4.18
CA ALA A 68 2.54 3.69 -3.89
C ALA A 68 3.69 3.54 -2.89
N ALA A 69 3.50 2.74 -1.83
CA ALA A 69 4.55 2.42 -0.88
C ALA A 69 5.73 1.68 -1.54
N MET A 70 5.44 0.69 -2.39
CA MET A 70 6.48 -0.06 -3.11
C MET A 70 7.28 0.83 -4.08
N ARG A 71 6.62 1.78 -4.78
CA ARG A 71 7.30 2.76 -5.63
C ARG A 71 8.25 3.67 -4.84
N LYS A 72 7.82 4.15 -3.67
CA LYS A 72 8.68 4.95 -2.79
C LYS A 72 9.88 4.15 -2.28
N TRP A 73 9.64 2.88 -1.93
CA TRP A 73 10.69 2.00 -1.46
C TRP A 73 11.75 1.76 -2.55
N ILE A 74 11.37 1.39 -3.79
CA ILE A 74 12.38 1.19 -4.86
C ILE A 74 13.15 2.48 -5.19
N ALA A 75 12.54 3.65 -5.02
CA ALA A 75 13.21 4.95 -5.20
C ALA A 75 14.23 5.22 -4.08
N SER A 76 13.88 4.91 -2.82
CA SER A 76 14.81 5.03 -1.69
C SER A 76 15.99 4.05 -1.71
N GLN A 77 15.94 3.05 -2.59
CA GLN A 77 16.95 1.99 -2.73
C GLN A 77 17.78 2.14 -4.01
N ASP A 78 17.63 3.26 -4.73
CA ASP A 78 18.27 3.52 -6.03
C ASP A 78 18.04 2.40 -7.07
N LYS A 79 16.85 1.79 -7.03
CA LYS A 79 16.44 0.70 -7.94
C LYS A 79 15.35 1.14 -8.92
N ALA A 80 14.99 2.42 -8.95
CA ALA A 80 13.92 2.95 -9.79
C ALA A 80 14.24 2.90 -11.30
N ASP A 81 15.51 2.78 -11.67
CA ASP A 81 16.02 2.57 -13.02
C ASP A 81 15.84 1.10 -13.49
N LYS A 82 16.02 0.14 -12.57
CA LYS A 82 16.00 -1.31 -12.84
C LYS A 82 14.66 -1.98 -12.58
N LEU A 83 13.81 -1.39 -11.75
CA LEU A 83 12.57 -1.99 -11.30
C LEU A 83 11.35 -1.09 -11.60
N GLU A 84 10.21 -1.72 -11.82
CA GLU A 84 8.92 -1.08 -12.05
C GLU A 84 7.84 -1.76 -11.22
N VAL A 85 6.88 -0.96 -10.73
CA VAL A 85 5.71 -1.46 -10.00
C VAL A 85 4.47 -1.37 -10.88
N ARG A 86 3.84 -2.53 -11.13
CA ARG A 86 2.52 -2.63 -11.77
C ARG A 86 1.46 -3.03 -10.76
N THR A 87 0.24 -2.57 -10.98
CA THR A 87 -0.87 -2.82 -10.06
C THR A 87 -2.14 -3.20 -10.81
N MET A 88 -2.96 -4.05 -10.21
CA MET A 88 -4.28 -4.42 -10.70
C MET A 88 -5.19 -4.65 -9.50
N SER A 89 -6.29 -3.90 -9.41
CA SER A 89 -7.21 -3.99 -8.26
C SER A 89 -8.03 -5.28 -8.23
N ARG A 90 -8.31 -5.88 -9.39
CA ARG A 90 -9.10 -7.11 -9.50
C ARG A 90 -8.44 -8.06 -10.47
N PHE A 91 -7.70 -9.03 -9.94
CA PHE A 91 -7.05 -10.06 -10.76
C PHE A 91 -8.07 -11.14 -11.17
N PRO A 92 -8.11 -11.55 -12.45
CA PRO A 92 -8.95 -12.65 -12.90
C PRO A 92 -8.61 -13.94 -12.16
N GLY A 93 -9.60 -14.60 -11.58
CA GLY A 93 -9.45 -15.89 -10.87
C GLY A 93 -9.83 -15.80 -9.39
N ASP A 94 -9.33 -14.80 -8.66
CA ASP A 94 -9.61 -14.64 -7.23
C ASP A 94 -10.20 -13.28 -6.83
N SER A 95 -10.36 -12.35 -7.80
CA SER A 95 -10.82 -10.99 -7.58
C SER A 95 -10.01 -10.18 -6.56
N ARG A 96 -8.82 -10.67 -6.16
CA ARG A 96 -7.93 -9.96 -5.24
C ARG A 96 -7.06 -8.97 -5.99
N GLY A 97 -6.52 -8.02 -5.25
CA GLY A 97 -5.52 -7.10 -5.73
C GLY A 97 -4.19 -7.78 -6.06
N ARG A 98 -3.44 -7.20 -7.00
CA ARG A 98 -2.06 -7.59 -7.31
C ARG A 98 -1.17 -6.36 -7.41
N VAL A 99 0.01 -6.46 -6.79
CA VAL A 99 1.09 -5.49 -6.91
C VAL A 99 2.35 -6.24 -7.33
N TRP A 100 2.77 -6.07 -8.58
CA TRP A 100 3.95 -6.72 -9.15
C TRP A 100 5.17 -5.84 -8.99
N LEU A 101 6.30 -6.48 -8.65
CA LEU A 101 7.62 -5.93 -8.83
C LEU A 101 8.20 -6.53 -10.11
N ILE A 102 8.45 -5.71 -11.13
CA ILE A 102 8.88 -6.16 -12.45
C ILE A 102 10.27 -5.60 -12.72
N ALA A 103 11.15 -6.42 -13.33
CA ALA A 103 12.38 -5.89 -13.89
C ALA A 103 12.04 -4.98 -15.07
N LYS A 104 12.53 -3.75 -15.05
CA LYS A 104 12.66 -2.95 -16.26
C LYS A 104 13.76 -3.59 -17.09
N GLU A 105 13.48 -4.73 -17.71
CA GLU A 105 14.33 -5.21 -18.80
C GLU A 105 14.54 -4.04 -19.75
N ALA A 106 15.79 -3.78 -20.08
CA ALA A 106 16.20 -2.63 -20.85
C ALA A 106 15.27 -2.47 -22.07
N LYS A 107 14.33 -1.53 -21.98
CA LYS A 107 13.63 -0.96 -23.14
C LYS A 107 14.61 -0.33 -24.16
N LEU A 108 15.92 -0.48 -23.93
CA LEU A 108 17.05 0.01 -24.70
C LEU A 108 17.75 -1.05 -25.58
N ARG A 109 17.08 -2.17 -25.92
CA ARG A 109 17.46 -2.97 -27.09
C ARG A 109 16.32 -3.03 -28.10
N LYS A 110 15.86 -1.86 -28.56
CA LYS A 110 15.47 -1.76 -29.97
C LYS A 110 16.76 -1.59 -30.75
N VAL A 111 17.27 -2.71 -31.25
CA VAL A 111 18.34 -2.73 -32.27
C VAL A 111 17.79 -2.03 -33.51
N ALA A 112 18.68 -1.27 -34.15
CA ALA A 112 18.50 -0.45 -35.34
C ALA A 112 17.83 -1.19 -36.51
#